data_AF-A0A5A9GKK8-F1
#
_entry.id   AF-A0A5A9GKK8-F1
#
_cell.length_a   1.000
_cell.length_b   1.000
_cell.length_c   1.000
_cell.angle_alpha   90.00
_cell.angle_beta   90.00
_cell.angle_gamma   90.00
#
_symmetry.space_group_name_H-M   'P 1'
#
loop_
_entity.id
_entity.type
_entity.pdbx_description
1 polymer ?
#
loop_
_entity_poly.entity_id
_entity_poly.type
_entity_poly.pdbx_seq_one_letter_code
_entity_poly.pdbx_strand_id
1 'polypeptide(L)'
;MTRFAPMALMASLTLASFPATAEPMKGRYELRCQDPQTRQWTVAGQVTDPEIVDQPASQPASAGKAGGRVVRGTGADGKPVTLPMPSDRTCMLSAR
;
A
#
# COMPACT_ATOMS: atom_id res chain seq x y z
N MET A 1 -18.72 49.56 -37.97
CA MET A 1 -17.63 49.48 -36.97
C MET A 1 -18.20 48.87 -35.71
N THR A 2 -17.90 47.60 -35.43
CA THR A 2 -17.91 47.05 -34.07
C THR A 2 -17.17 45.71 -34.09
N ARG A 3 -15.91 45.74 -33.62
CA ARG A 3 -15.13 44.56 -33.20
C ARG A 3 -15.49 44.21 -31.75
N PHE A 4 -14.96 43.09 -31.26
CA PHE A 4 -14.92 42.50 -29.89
C PHE A 4 -15.77 41.22 -29.78
N ALA A 5 -15.32 40.07 -29.29
CA ALA A 5 -14.01 39.45 -29.04
C ALA A 5 -14.31 37.94 -28.72
N PRO A 6 -13.38 37.01 -28.93
CA PRO A 6 -13.56 35.60 -28.58
C PRO A 6 -12.98 35.31 -27.18
N MET A 7 -13.69 34.58 -26.31
CA MET A 7 -13.16 33.70 -25.26
C MET A 7 -14.22 33.42 -24.19
N ALA A 8 -14.50 32.14 -23.92
CA ALA A 8 -14.51 31.60 -22.56
C ALA A 8 -14.56 30.06 -22.65
N LEU A 9 -13.37 29.48 -22.81
CA LEU A 9 -13.09 28.12 -22.35
C LEU A 9 -13.38 28.06 -20.84
N MET A 10 -14.20 27.12 -20.39
CA MET A 10 -13.99 26.41 -19.11
C MET A 10 -14.83 25.13 -19.11
N ALA A 11 -14.28 24.08 -19.70
CA ALA A 11 -14.70 22.72 -19.43
C ALA A 11 -14.12 22.32 -18.07
N SER A 12 -14.92 22.40 -17.02
CA SER A 12 -14.59 21.91 -15.69
C SER A 12 -14.57 20.38 -15.69
N LEU A 13 -13.41 19.78 -15.97
CA LEU A 13 -13.14 18.38 -15.67
C LEU A 13 -13.05 18.20 -14.15
N THR A 14 -14.15 17.82 -13.52
CA THR A 14 -14.15 17.31 -12.16
C THR A 14 -13.53 15.91 -12.17
N LEU A 15 -12.22 15.82 -11.92
CA LEU A 15 -11.57 14.55 -11.63
C LEU A 15 -12.13 14.01 -10.30
N ALA A 16 -13.08 13.09 -10.37
CA ALA A 16 -13.51 12.29 -9.24
C ALA A 16 -12.33 11.41 -8.80
N SER A 17 -11.66 11.78 -7.72
CA SER A 17 -10.64 10.95 -7.08
C SER A 17 -11.33 9.81 -6.34
N PHE A 18 -11.53 8.68 -7.02
CA PHE A 18 -11.89 7.45 -6.33
C PHE A 18 -10.69 7.03 -5.47
N PRO A 19 -10.86 6.77 -4.15
CA PRO A 19 -9.81 6.11 -3.40
C PRO A 19 -9.56 4.77 -4.09
N ALA A 20 -8.32 4.50 -4.46
CA ALA A 20 -7.91 3.20 -4.98
C ALA A 20 -8.06 2.19 -3.84
N THR A 21 -9.28 1.69 -3.64
CA THR A 21 -9.54 0.52 -2.81
C THR A 21 -8.94 -0.65 -3.58
N ALA A 22 -7.70 -0.98 -3.27
CA ALA A 22 -7.06 -2.15 -3.86
C ALA A 22 -7.91 -3.37 -3.47
N GLU A 23 -8.55 -4.00 -4.45
CA GLU A 23 -9.25 -5.27 -4.20
C GLU A 23 -8.27 -6.25 -3.55
N PRO A 24 -8.70 -7.00 -2.51
CA PRO A 24 -7.83 -7.96 -1.84
C PRO A 24 -7.29 -8.93 -2.89
N MET A 25 -5.97 -9.00 -3.01
CA MET A 25 -5.33 -9.83 -4.03
C MET A 25 -5.62 -11.29 -3.71
N LYS A 26 -6.47 -11.94 -4.51
CA LYS A 26 -6.89 -13.32 -4.22
C LYS A 26 -5.70 -14.27 -4.27
N GLY A 27 -5.52 -15.07 -3.22
CA GLY A 27 -4.51 -16.14 -3.17
C GLY A 27 -3.44 -15.93 -2.11
N ARG A 28 -2.41 -16.79 -2.14
CA ARG A 28 -1.35 -16.83 -1.14
C ARG A 28 -0.15 -16.02 -1.60
N TYR A 29 0.30 -15.11 -0.75
CA TYR A 29 1.42 -14.21 -1.01
C TYR A 29 2.48 -14.29 0.08
N GLU A 30 3.70 -13.96 -0.30
CA GLU A 30 4.82 -13.80 0.59
C GLU A 30 5.25 -12.33 0.62
N LEU A 31 5.27 -11.73 1.81
CA LEU A 31 5.84 -10.40 2.01
C LEU A 31 7.34 -10.55 2.15
N ARG A 32 8.08 -9.92 1.23
CA ARG A 32 9.54 -9.87 1.22
C ARG A 32 9.99 -8.43 1.36
N CYS A 33 10.90 -8.16 2.28
CA CYS A 33 11.47 -6.82 2.44
C CYS A 33 12.97 -6.89 2.19
N GLN A 34 13.47 -5.98 1.37
CA GLN A 34 14.90 -5.84 1.11
C GLN A 34 15.57 -5.16 2.30
N ASP A 35 16.65 -5.75 2.77
CA ASP A 35 17.49 -5.13 3.78
C ASP A 35 18.31 -4.00 3.14
N PRO A 36 18.25 -2.76 3.67
CA PRO A 36 18.91 -1.61 3.06
C PRO A 36 20.44 -1.67 3.15
N GLN A 37 21.00 -2.41 4.12
CA GLN A 37 22.44 -2.52 4.30
C GLN A 37 23.03 -3.61 3.40
N THR A 38 22.41 -4.80 3.40
CA THR A 38 22.94 -5.96 2.66
C THR A 38 22.37 -6.09 1.24
N ARG A 39 21.33 -5.31 0.91
CA ARG A 39 20.55 -5.40 -0.34
C ARG A 39 19.93 -6.78 -0.59
N GLN A 40 19.87 -7.65 0.43
CA GLN A 40 19.27 -8.97 0.32
C GLN A 40 17.77 -8.91 0.59
N TRP A 41 17.00 -9.77 -0.06
CA TRP A 41 15.57 -9.90 0.19
C TRP A 41 15.31 -10.93 1.29
N THR A 42 14.64 -10.51 2.37
CA THR A 42 14.25 -11.40 3.47
C THR A 42 12.73 -11.57 3.51
N VAL A 43 12.28 -12.78 3.79
CA VAL A 43 10.85 -13.09 3.97
C VAL A 43 10.40 -12.58 5.33
N ALA A 44 9.45 -11.65 5.34
CA ALA A 44 8.81 -11.14 6.54
C ALA A 44 7.64 -12.04 7.00
N GLY A 45 6.98 -12.72 6.06
CA GLY A 45 5.91 -13.67 6.36
C GLY A 45 5.07 -14.02 5.13
N GLN A 46 4.10 -14.91 5.33
CA GLN A 46 3.13 -15.28 4.30
C GLN A 46 1.73 -14.91 4.74
N VAL A 47 0.92 -14.49 3.78
CA VAL A 47 -0.43 -13.98 3.99
C VAL A 47 -1.28 -14.32 2.77
N THR A 48 -2.49 -14.77 3.03
CA THR A 48 -3.53 -15.04 2.05
C THR A 48 -4.48 -13.85 2.01
N ASP A 49 -4.90 -13.47 0.81
CA ASP A 49 -5.74 -12.30 0.54
C ASP A 49 -5.17 -11.02 1.19
N PRO A 50 -3.92 -10.62 0.87
CA PRO A 50 -3.27 -9.49 1.50
C PRO A 50 -3.97 -8.17 1.19
N GLU A 51 -4.11 -7.35 2.24
CA GLU A 51 -4.55 -5.96 2.18
C GLU A 51 -3.47 -5.07 2.83
N ILE A 52 -3.00 -4.06 2.10
CA ILE A 52 -2.02 -3.10 2.61
C ILE A 52 -2.77 -1.93 3.23
N VAL A 53 -2.59 -1.72 4.52
CA VAL A 53 -3.25 -0.66 5.29
C VAL A 53 -2.22 0.30 5.83
N ASP A 54 -2.42 1.60 5.61
CA ASP A 54 -1.62 2.65 6.25
C ASP A 54 -1.90 2.68 7.76
N GLN A 55 -0.86 2.53 8.57
CA GLN A 55 -0.99 2.66 10.01
C GLN A 55 -0.89 4.15 10.38
N PRO A 56 -1.88 4.72 11.10
CA PRO A 56 -1.80 6.11 11.51
C PRO A 56 -0.57 6.31 12.40
N ALA A 57 0.16 7.41 12.17
CA ALA A 57 1.43 7.72 12.87
C ALA A 57 1.31 7.82 14.40
N SER A 58 0.09 7.91 14.92
CA SER A 58 -0.24 7.95 16.34
C SER A 58 -0.39 6.55 16.99
N GLN A 59 -0.36 5.47 16.22
CA GLN A 59 -0.43 4.12 16.75
C GLN A 59 1.00 3.57 16.94
N PRO A 60 1.38 3.12 18.15
CA PRO A 60 2.70 2.57 18.36
C PRO A 60 2.87 1.36 17.44
N ALA A 61 3.82 1.45 16.52
CA ALA A 61 4.19 0.35 15.66
C ALA A 61 4.60 -0.82 16.56
N SER A 62 3.74 -1.84 16.65
CA SER A 62 4.04 -3.05 17.39
C SER A 62 5.40 -3.57 16.92
N ALA A 63 6.38 -3.58 17.84
CA ALA A 63 7.78 -3.96 17.64
C ALA A 63 8.78 -2.88 17.18
N GLY A 64 8.54 -1.59 17.41
CA GLY A 64 9.61 -0.57 17.37
C GLY A 64 10.21 -0.30 15.98
N LYS A 65 9.51 -0.68 14.91
CA LYS A 65 9.88 -0.34 13.55
C LYS A 65 9.25 0.99 13.16
N ALA A 66 9.99 1.82 12.43
CA ALA A 66 9.57 3.14 11.97
C ALA A 66 8.16 3.08 11.37
N GLY A 67 7.31 4.07 11.71
CA GLY A 67 5.92 4.14 11.28
C GLY A 67 5.77 3.78 9.79
N GLY A 68 4.80 2.91 9.49
CA GLY A 68 4.65 2.37 8.15
C GLY A 68 3.33 1.65 7.93
N ARG A 69 3.24 1.02 6.77
CA ARG A 69 2.07 0.24 6.38
C ARG A 69 2.10 -1.11 7.07
N VAL A 70 0.95 -1.77 7.14
CA VAL A 70 0.85 -3.16 7.56
C VAL A 70 0.14 -3.95 6.47
N VAL A 71 0.54 -5.21 6.31
CA VAL A 71 -0.18 -6.15 5.43
C VAL A 71 -1.04 -7.02 6.31
N ARG A 72 -2.36 -6.89 6.16
CA ARG A 72 -3.35 -7.73 6.82
C ARG A 72 -3.78 -8.85 5.88
N GLY A 73 -4.23 -9.95 6.46
CA GLY A 73 -4.86 -11.04 5.72
C GLY A 73 -4.89 -12.28 6.59
N THR A 74 -4.89 -13.46 5.96
CA THR A 74 -4.99 -14.74 6.66
C THR A 74 -3.67 -15.50 6.61
N GLY A 75 -3.15 -15.96 7.74
CA GLY A 75 -1.95 -16.78 7.83
C GLY A 75 -2.14 -18.17 7.21
N ALA A 76 -1.04 -18.91 7.10
CA ALA A 76 -1.07 -20.31 6.62
C ALA A 76 -1.86 -21.25 7.54
N ASP A 77 -2.08 -20.85 8.79
CA ASP A 77 -2.88 -21.51 9.81
C ASP A 77 -4.37 -21.13 9.77
N GLY A 78 -4.79 -20.30 8.82
CA GLY A 78 -6.17 -19.84 8.69
C GLY A 78 -6.55 -18.72 9.66
N LYS A 79 -5.61 -18.18 10.45
CA LYS A 79 -5.88 -17.12 11.41
C LYS A 79 -5.58 -15.74 10.84
N PRO A 80 -6.25 -14.68 11.31
CA PRO A 80 -5.88 -13.32 10.95
C PRO A 80 -4.43 -13.02 11.33
N VAL A 81 -3.65 -12.50 10.39
CA VAL A 81 -2.26 -12.09 10.60
C VAL A 81 -2.06 -10.65 10.13
N THR A 82 -1.15 -9.95 10.80
CA THR A 82 -0.71 -8.61 10.40
C THR A 82 0.81 -8.62 10.31
N LEU A 83 1.34 -8.41 9.12
CA LEU A 83 2.78 -8.35 8.86
C LEU A 83 3.23 -6.90 8.75
N PRO A 84 4.36 -6.52 9.38
CA PRO A 84 4.88 -5.16 9.29
C PRO A 84 5.44 -4.89 7.89
N MET A 85 5.07 -3.76 7.29
CA MET A 85 5.68 -3.24 6.07
C MET A 85 6.42 -1.93 6.40
N PRO A 86 7.67 -2.03 6.89
CA PRO A 86 8.44 -0.88 7.34
C PRO A 86 8.67 0.12 6.19
N SER A 87 8.53 1.41 6.49
CA SER A 87 8.74 2.49 5.50
C SER A 87 10.23 2.71 5.17
N ASP A 88 11.15 2.27 6.03
CA ASP A 88 12.59 2.37 5.81
C ASP A 88 13.13 1.31 4.82
N ARG A 89 12.28 0.39 4.35
CA ARG A 89 12.68 -0.71 3.46
C ARG A 89 11.78 -0.83 2.25
N THR A 90 12.36 -1.30 1.16
CA THR A 90 11.59 -1.72 -0.01
C THR A 90 10.96 -3.07 0.27
N CYS A 91 9.62 -3.14 0.34
CA CYS A 91 8.88 -4.39 0.50
C CYS A 91 8.06 -4.71 -0.74
N MET A 92 7.93 -6.00 -1.05
CA MET A 92 7.21 -6.54 -2.20
C MET A 92 6.38 -7.75 -1.77
N LEU A 93 5.15 -7.86 -2.30
CA LEU A 93 4.34 -9.07 -2.21
C LEU A 93 4.60 -9.94 -3.43
N SER A 94 4.99 -11.20 -3.22
CA SER A 94 5.21 -12.19 -4.28
C SER A 94 4.15 -13.28 -4.16
N ALA A 95 3.46 -13.60 -5.26
CA ALA A 95 2.54 -14.74 -5.29
C ALA A 95 3.32 -16.06 -5.07
N ARG A 96 2.69 -17.01 -4.39
CA ARG A 96 3.24 -18.34 -4.09
C ARG A 96 2.40 -19.46 -4.69
#